data_AF-A0A9N9YHZ9-F1
#
_entry.id   AF-A0A9N9YHZ9-F1
#
_cell.length_a   1.000
_cell.length_b   1.000
_cell.length_c   1.000
_cell.angle_alpha   90.00
_cell.angle_beta   90.00
_cell.angle_gamma   90.00
#
_symmetry.space_group_name_H-M   'P 1'
#
loop_
_entity.id
_entity.type
_entity.pdbx_description
1 polymer ?
#
loop_
_entity_poly.entity_id
_entity_poly.type
_entity_poly.pdbx_seq_one_letter_code
_entity_poly.pdbx_strand_id
1 'polypeptide(L)'
;MFQEMAEYTSTLKISPVQLGIAYDGWAPNSNKAEAQRVADLAKQYNVSVVMTHAVGGQFGSDNSPEQLQEFDLLDSSIPVVFSHATYLSDKSAELLRSSNQYIPITPESEAFYGLGHSHSFDHLDQTALGVDIHPAIFR
;
A
#
# COMPACT_ATOMS: atom_id res chain seq x y z
N MET A 1 5.13 -4.86 -20.69
CA MET A 1 3.92 -5.41 -20.05
C MET A 1 3.05 -4.36 -19.36
N PHE A 2 3.43 -3.73 -18.22
CA PHE A 2 2.57 -2.74 -17.55
C PHE A 2 2.19 -1.55 -18.46
N GLN A 3 3.19 -0.90 -19.07
CA GLN A 3 2.97 0.26 -19.94
C GLN A 3 2.10 -0.09 -21.16
N GLU A 4 2.32 -1.25 -21.77
CA GLU A 4 1.48 -1.74 -22.86
C GLU A 4 0.01 -1.86 -22.39
N MET A 5 -0.25 -2.51 -21.24
CA MET A 5 -1.60 -2.59 -20.68
C MET A 5 -2.22 -1.21 -20.41
N ALA A 6 -1.42 -0.27 -19.91
CA ALA A 6 -1.88 1.10 -19.65
C ALA A 6 -2.20 1.87 -20.94
N GLU A 7 -1.50 1.59 -22.03
CA GLU A 7 -1.74 2.19 -23.35
C GLU A 7 -2.97 1.58 -24.07
N TYR A 8 -3.30 0.31 -23.80
CA TYR A 8 -4.52 -0.34 -24.31
C TYR A 8 -5.79 -0.01 -23.52
N THR A 9 -5.80 1.06 -22.70
CA THR A 9 -6.89 1.46 -21.79
C THR A 9 -8.22 1.84 -22.44
N SER A 10 -8.32 1.93 -23.77
CA SER A 10 -9.59 2.25 -24.45
C SER A 10 -10.69 1.23 -24.15
N THR A 11 -10.34 -0.04 -23.92
CA THR A 11 -11.26 -1.11 -23.48
C THR A 11 -11.58 -1.05 -21.99
N LEU A 12 -10.71 -0.45 -21.16
CA LEU A 12 -10.94 -0.28 -19.72
C LEU A 12 -11.87 0.91 -19.39
N LYS A 13 -11.93 1.93 -20.26
CA LYS A 13 -12.76 3.15 -20.02
C LYS A 13 -14.25 2.89 -19.82
N ILE A 14 -14.77 1.75 -20.30
CA ILE A 14 -16.17 1.34 -20.16
C ILE A 14 -16.33 0.09 -19.29
N SER A 15 -15.24 -0.37 -18.66
CA SER A 15 -15.20 -1.57 -17.84
C SER A 15 -15.28 -1.22 -16.35
N PRO A 16 -15.86 -2.09 -15.49
CA PRO A 16 -15.69 -1.97 -14.03
C PRO A 16 -14.25 -2.28 -13.58
N VAL A 17 -13.38 -2.76 -14.47
CA VAL A 17 -11.98 -3.07 -14.18
C VAL A 17 -11.12 -1.82 -14.31
N GLN A 18 -10.30 -1.56 -13.30
CA GLN A 18 -9.35 -0.46 -13.28
C GLN A 18 -7.91 -0.99 -13.13
N LEU A 19 -6.94 -0.20 -13.59
CA LEU A 19 -5.53 -0.53 -13.50
C LEU A 19 -4.93 -0.01 -12.20
N GLY A 20 -4.38 -0.91 -11.39
CA GLY A 20 -3.62 -0.60 -10.18
C GLY A 20 -2.18 -1.12 -10.26
N ILE A 21 -1.35 -0.75 -9.29
CA ILE A 21 0.01 -1.26 -9.10
C ILE A 21 0.10 -1.90 -7.71
N ALA A 22 0.63 -3.12 -7.64
CA ALA A 22 1.07 -3.72 -6.38
C ALA A 22 2.60 -3.79 -6.38
N TYR A 23 3.24 -3.23 -5.35
CA TYR A 23 4.69 -3.20 -5.22
C TYR A 23 5.11 -3.19 -3.76
N ASP A 24 6.04 -4.07 -3.38
CA ASP A 24 6.51 -4.25 -2.00
C ASP A 24 7.97 -3.84 -1.77
N GLY A 25 8.62 -3.29 -2.80
CA GLY A 25 10.04 -2.96 -2.79
C GLY A 25 10.38 -1.56 -2.27
N TRP A 26 9.55 -0.96 -1.39
CA TRP A 26 9.75 0.43 -0.94
C TRP A 26 10.78 0.56 0.19
N ALA A 27 10.92 -0.46 1.03
CA ALA A 27 11.82 -0.45 2.18
C ALA A 27 11.98 -1.86 2.78
N PRO A 28 12.93 -2.08 3.71
CA PRO A 28 14.04 -1.18 4.11
C PRO A 28 15.22 -1.19 3.13
N ASN A 29 15.34 -2.23 2.30
CA ASN A 29 16.46 -2.42 1.35
C ASN A 29 16.03 -2.16 -0.10
N SER A 30 15.28 -1.08 -0.32
CA SER A 30 14.74 -0.75 -1.64
C SER A 30 15.84 -0.38 -2.65
N ASN A 31 15.67 -0.80 -3.89
CA ASN A 31 16.31 -0.12 -5.01
C ASN A 31 15.57 1.21 -5.27
N LYS A 32 16.05 2.31 -4.67
CA LYS A 32 15.35 3.62 -4.75
C LYS A 32 15.07 4.09 -6.17
N ALA A 33 15.94 3.78 -7.14
CA ALA A 33 15.73 4.14 -8.53
C ALA A 33 14.58 3.36 -9.18
N GLU A 34 14.40 2.10 -8.77
CA GLU A 34 13.28 1.28 -9.20
C GLU A 34 11.98 1.72 -8.53
N ALA A 35 11.99 1.90 -7.20
CA ALA A 35 10.84 2.37 -6.44
C ALA A 35 10.34 3.74 -6.96
N GLN A 36 11.26 4.68 -7.23
CA GLN A 36 10.91 5.96 -7.84
C GLN A 36 10.28 5.78 -9.22
N ARG A 37 10.83 4.90 -10.06
CA ARG A 37 10.24 4.61 -11.38
C ARG A 37 8.83 4.05 -11.26
N VAL A 38 8.58 3.18 -10.27
CA VAL A 38 7.23 2.64 -10.01
C VAL A 38 6.27 3.76 -9.58
N ALA A 39 6.69 4.63 -8.66
CA ALA A 39 5.89 5.79 -8.23
C ALA A 39 5.62 6.76 -9.39
N ASP A 40 6.61 7.01 -10.24
CA ASP A 40 6.46 7.86 -11.42
C ASP A 40 5.49 7.26 -12.43
N LEU A 41 5.53 5.94 -12.65
CA LEU A 41 4.56 5.23 -13.49
C LEU A 41 3.14 5.31 -12.91
N ALA A 42 2.98 5.15 -11.59
CA ALA A 42 1.69 5.27 -10.92
C ALA A 42 1.07 6.65 -11.19
N LYS A 43 1.87 7.71 -11.00
CA LYS A 43 1.46 9.11 -11.24
C LYS A 43 1.24 9.38 -12.73
N GLN A 44 2.13 8.93 -13.60
CA GLN A 44 2.06 9.15 -15.06
C GLN A 44 0.77 8.58 -15.66
N TYR A 45 0.38 7.36 -15.25
CA TYR A 45 -0.81 6.69 -15.77
C TYR A 45 -2.05 6.92 -14.91
N ASN A 46 -1.95 7.68 -13.82
CA ASN A 46 -3.03 7.94 -12.86
C ASN A 46 -3.79 6.65 -12.51
N VAL A 47 -3.02 5.66 -12.02
CA VAL A 47 -3.57 4.36 -11.64
C VAL A 47 -4.63 4.50 -10.55
N SER A 48 -5.57 3.56 -10.49
CA SER A 48 -6.68 3.65 -9.54
C SER A 48 -6.27 3.37 -8.09
N VAL A 49 -5.14 2.69 -7.88
CA VAL A 49 -4.63 2.33 -6.56
C VAL A 49 -3.15 1.92 -6.65
N VAL A 50 -2.39 2.21 -5.60
CA VAL A 50 -1.12 1.56 -5.29
C VAL A 50 -1.30 0.71 -4.03
N MET A 51 -0.87 -0.54 -4.07
CA MET A 51 -0.93 -1.48 -2.94
C MET A 51 0.46 -1.92 -2.51
N THR A 52 0.66 -2.06 -1.21
CA THR A 52 1.88 -2.61 -0.62
C THR A 52 1.61 -3.33 0.70
N HIS A 53 2.41 -4.33 1.03
CA HIS A 53 2.43 -4.96 2.34
C HIS A 53 3.28 -4.13 3.30
N ALA A 54 2.66 -3.59 4.36
CA ALA A 54 3.30 -2.77 5.38
C ALA A 54 3.21 -3.47 6.75
N VAL A 55 3.92 -4.58 6.91
CA VAL A 55 3.90 -5.34 8.17
C VAL A 55 4.90 -4.74 9.15
N GLY A 56 6.13 -4.44 8.71
CA GLY A 56 7.21 -3.93 9.54
C GLY A 56 7.61 -4.85 10.70
N GLY A 57 8.19 -4.26 11.74
CA GLY A 57 8.58 -4.95 12.96
C GLY A 57 9.53 -6.13 12.70
N GLN A 58 9.26 -7.27 13.34
CA GLN A 58 10.07 -8.48 13.20
C GLN A 58 9.96 -9.16 11.82
N PHE A 59 9.00 -8.73 10.99
CA PHE A 59 8.72 -9.33 9.68
C PHE A 59 9.43 -8.58 8.53
N GLY A 60 9.94 -7.37 8.77
CA GLY A 60 10.88 -6.69 7.88
C GLY A 60 10.30 -6.04 6.62
N SER A 61 8.99 -6.14 6.38
CA SER A 61 8.29 -5.44 5.28
C SER A 61 7.73 -4.11 5.78
N ASP A 62 8.59 -3.12 6.05
CA ASP A 62 8.14 -1.84 6.64
C ASP A 62 7.10 -1.15 5.74
N ASN A 63 7.48 -0.82 4.51
CA ASN A 63 6.68 -0.10 3.49
C ASN A 63 5.68 0.90 4.08
N SER A 64 6.11 1.66 5.08
CA SER A 64 5.21 2.45 5.92
C SER A 64 4.75 3.71 5.17
N PRO A 65 3.70 4.39 5.64
CA PRO A 65 3.29 5.68 5.07
C PRO A 65 4.44 6.69 4.97
N GLU A 66 5.33 6.75 5.97
CA GLU A 66 6.52 7.60 5.95
C GLU A 66 7.46 7.27 4.80
N GLN A 67 7.62 6.00 4.45
CA GLN A 67 8.52 5.56 3.38
C GLN A 67 7.91 5.84 2.01
N LEU A 68 6.60 5.63 1.85
CA LEU A 68 5.92 5.95 0.58
C LEU A 68 5.75 7.46 0.38
N GLN A 69 5.76 8.26 1.45
CA GLN A 69 5.88 9.72 1.37
C GLN A 69 7.17 10.17 0.67
N GLU A 70 8.29 9.43 0.82
CA GLU A 70 9.56 9.78 0.15
C GLU A 70 9.45 9.77 -1.40
N PHE A 71 8.42 9.16 -1.94
CA PHE A 71 8.16 9.04 -3.38
C PHE A 71 6.98 9.91 -3.87
N ASP A 72 6.49 10.80 -2.99
CA ASP A 72 5.34 11.71 -3.20
C ASP A 72 4.04 10.97 -3.56
N LEU A 73 3.87 9.72 -3.11
CA LEU A 73 2.65 8.95 -3.40
C LEU A 73 1.47 9.42 -2.58
N LEU A 74 1.68 9.79 -1.31
CA LEU A 74 0.61 10.25 -0.42
C LEU A 74 0.18 11.70 -0.69
N ASP A 75 1.00 12.49 -1.36
CA ASP A 75 0.64 13.84 -1.82
C ASP A 75 -0.19 13.82 -3.11
N SER A 76 -0.33 12.65 -3.73
CA SER A 76 -1.13 12.46 -4.93
C SER A 76 -2.60 12.15 -4.60
N SER A 77 -3.48 12.22 -5.59
CA SER A 77 -4.87 11.76 -5.45
C SER A 77 -5.02 10.24 -5.58
N ILE A 78 -3.92 9.50 -5.76
CA ILE A 78 -3.96 8.04 -5.93
C ILE A 78 -4.13 7.42 -4.54
N PRO A 79 -5.15 6.56 -4.34
CA PRO A 79 -5.28 5.79 -3.12
C PRO A 79 -4.08 4.84 -2.94
N VAL A 80 -3.49 4.85 -1.76
CA VAL A 80 -2.43 3.94 -1.34
C VAL A 80 -2.97 3.04 -0.24
N VAL A 81 -2.92 1.74 -0.48
CA VAL A 81 -3.45 0.71 0.42
C VAL A 81 -2.28 -0.05 1.04
N PHE A 82 -2.13 0.11 2.35
CA PHE A 82 -1.08 -0.51 3.16
C PHE A 82 -1.63 -1.77 3.84
N SER A 83 -1.47 -2.93 3.21
CA SER A 83 -1.97 -4.20 3.75
C SER A 83 -1.34 -4.51 5.11
N HIS A 84 -2.19 -4.98 6.04
CA HIS A 84 -1.89 -5.26 7.44
C HIS A 84 -1.66 -4.01 8.28
N ALA A 85 -0.59 -3.26 7.99
CA ALA A 85 -0.26 -2.03 8.70
C ALA A 85 -0.22 -2.22 10.24
N THR A 86 0.20 -3.40 10.69
CA THR A 86 0.08 -3.82 12.08
C THR A 86 1.03 -3.05 13.03
N TYR A 87 2.13 -2.50 12.50
CA TYR A 87 3.16 -1.78 13.25
C TYR A 87 3.23 -0.29 12.87
N LEU A 88 2.08 0.33 12.53
CA LEU A 88 2.03 1.77 12.28
C LEU A 88 2.48 2.58 13.50
N SER A 89 3.23 3.64 13.23
CA SER A 89 3.60 4.62 14.24
C SER A 89 2.53 5.72 14.35
N ASP A 90 2.57 6.53 15.41
CA ASP A 90 1.73 7.72 15.54
C ASP A 90 1.91 8.67 14.34
N LYS A 91 3.15 8.79 13.84
CA LYS A 91 3.48 9.57 12.65
C LYS A 91 2.82 8.99 11.40
N SER A 92 2.79 7.66 11.27
CA SER A 92 2.09 7.01 10.16
C SER A 92 0.60 7.34 10.20
N ALA A 93 -0.02 7.29 11.39
CA ALA A 93 -1.44 7.63 11.56
C ALA A 93 -1.74 9.11 11.24
N GLU A 94 -0.87 10.03 11.66
CA GLU A 94 -0.97 11.45 11.28
C GLU A 94 -0.88 11.64 9.76
N LEU A 95 0.08 10.98 9.10
CA LEU A 95 0.24 11.03 7.65
C LEU A 95 -1.00 10.51 6.93
N LEU A 96 -1.54 9.35 7.35
CA LEU A 96 -2.77 8.78 6.78
C LEU A 96 -3.94 9.77 6.87
N ARG A 97 -4.12 10.41 8.02
CA ARG A 97 -5.17 11.44 8.21
C ARG A 97 -4.93 12.68 7.34
N SER A 98 -3.70 13.19 7.29
CA SER A 98 -3.40 14.41 6.52
C SER A 98 -3.45 14.20 5.01
N SER A 99 -3.21 12.96 4.55
CA SER A 99 -3.26 12.57 3.13
C SER A 99 -4.57 11.89 2.72
N ASN A 100 -5.49 11.68 3.66
CA ASN A 100 -6.76 10.95 3.45
C ASN A 100 -6.55 9.56 2.83
N GLN A 101 -5.63 8.80 3.41
CA GLN A 101 -5.24 7.46 3.01
C GLN A 101 -5.66 6.44 4.08
N TYR A 102 -5.99 5.22 3.65
CA TYR A 102 -6.64 4.22 4.49
C TYR A 102 -5.89 2.89 4.48
N ILE A 103 -6.08 2.11 5.55
CA ILE A 103 -5.49 0.77 5.70
C ILE A 103 -6.58 -0.30 5.81
N PRO A 104 -6.43 -1.44 5.13
CA PRO A 104 -7.28 -2.60 5.36
C PRO A 104 -6.74 -3.44 6.52
N ILE A 105 -7.57 -3.66 7.54
CA ILE A 105 -7.35 -4.68 8.57
C ILE A 105 -7.85 -6.01 8.01
N THR A 106 -7.02 -7.05 8.07
CA THR A 106 -7.29 -8.40 7.55
C THR A 106 -7.23 -9.41 8.70
N PRO A 107 -8.24 -9.41 9.58
CA PRO A 107 -8.12 -9.99 10.93
C PRO A 107 -7.90 -11.51 10.93
N GLU A 108 -8.43 -12.23 9.93
CA GLU A 108 -8.23 -13.68 9.79
C GLU A 108 -6.75 -14.01 9.57
N SER A 109 -6.11 -13.37 8.59
CA SER A 109 -4.69 -13.63 8.30
C SER A 109 -3.80 -13.06 9.39
N GLU A 110 -4.08 -11.86 9.90
CA GLU A 110 -3.29 -11.23 10.96
C GLU A 110 -3.31 -12.05 12.26
N ALA A 111 -4.43 -12.68 12.60
CA ALA A 111 -4.51 -13.62 13.71
C ALA A 111 -3.79 -14.95 13.39
N PHE A 112 -3.99 -15.51 12.19
CA PHE A 112 -3.41 -16.79 11.80
C PHE A 112 -1.87 -16.77 11.75
N TYR A 113 -1.30 -15.68 11.26
CA TYR A 113 0.15 -15.49 11.12
C TYR A 113 0.80 -14.82 12.33
N GLY A 114 0.01 -14.48 13.36
CA GLY A 114 0.51 -13.84 14.57
C GLY A 114 1.06 -12.44 14.34
N LEU A 115 0.53 -11.72 13.33
CA LEU A 115 0.83 -10.30 13.12
C LEU A 115 0.23 -9.48 14.28
N GLY A 116 -1.00 -9.81 14.68
CA GLY A 116 -1.70 -9.15 15.78
C GLY A 116 -2.34 -7.81 15.38
N HIS A 117 -2.76 -7.03 16.37
CA HIS A 117 -3.49 -5.75 16.20
C HIS A 117 -3.29 -4.85 17.42
N SER A 118 -2.08 -4.75 17.95
CA SER A 118 -1.86 -4.14 19.27
C SER A 118 -2.22 -2.64 19.33
N HIS A 119 -2.26 -1.95 18.19
CA HIS A 119 -2.53 -0.52 18.10
C HIS A 119 -3.64 -0.15 17.11
N SER A 120 -4.38 -1.13 16.58
CA SER A 120 -5.41 -0.85 15.55
C SER A 120 -6.52 0.08 16.04
N PHE A 121 -6.78 0.13 17.35
CA PHE A 121 -7.76 1.03 17.93
C PHE A 121 -7.38 2.52 17.83
N ASP A 122 -6.10 2.85 17.65
CA ASP A 122 -5.60 4.23 17.60
C ASP A 122 -5.87 4.93 16.26
N HIS A 123 -6.25 4.17 15.23
CA HIS A 123 -6.40 4.66 13.86
C HIS A 123 -7.62 4.06 13.14
N LEU A 124 -8.66 3.68 13.90
CA LEU A 124 -9.90 3.12 13.34
C LEU A 124 -10.58 4.05 12.33
N ASP A 125 -10.38 5.36 12.46
CA ASP A 125 -10.90 6.38 11.54
C ASP A 125 -10.31 6.30 10.12
N GLN A 126 -9.17 5.64 9.95
CA GLN A 126 -8.52 5.38 8.66
C GLN A 126 -8.50 3.89 8.29
N THR A 127 -9.38 3.07 8.88
CA THR A 127 -9.39 1.62 8.65
C THR A 127 -10.58 1.15 7.83
N ALA A 128 -10.35 0.11 7.04
CA ALA A 128 -11.37 -0.68 6.35
C ALA A 128 -11.18 -2.17 6.67
N LEU A 129 -12.18 -3.00 6.38
CA LEU A 129 -12.07 -4.45 6.50
C LEU A 129 -11.60 -5.04 5.17
N GLY A 130 -10.57 -5.88 5.21
CA GLY A 130 -10.06 -6.66 4.08
C GLY A 130 -10.18 -8.17 4.31
N VAL A 131 -10.16 -8.91 3.21
CA VAL A 131 -9.98 -10.37 3.23
C VAL A 131 -8.66 -10.66 2.54
N ASP A 132 -7.72 -11.19 3.31
CA ASP A 132 -6.43 -11.62 2.80
C ASP A 132 -6.42 -13.14 2.65
N ILE A 133 -6.20 -13.60 1.42
CA ILE A 133 -6.17 -15.02 1.09
C ILE A 133 -4.75 -15.61 1.14
N HIS A 134 -3.70 -14.78 1.21
CA HIS A 134 -2.28 -15.18 1.21
C HIS A 134 -1.39 -14.04 1.75
N PRO A 135 -0.69 -14.19 2.89
CA PRO A 135 0.33 -13.22 3.26
C PRO A 135 1.59 -13.45 2.42
N ALA A 136 2.19 -12.35 1.98
CA ALA A 136 3.53 -12.37 1.40
C ALA A 136 4.59 -12.59 2.50
N ILE A 137 4.76 -13.84 2.96
CA ILE A 137 5.92 -14.22 3.78
C ILE A 137 7.07 -14.50 2.82
N PHE A 138 7.90 -13.48 2.58
CA PHE A 138 9.17 -13.66 1.87
C PHE A 138 10.11 -14.49 2.78
N ARG A 139 10.52 -15.67 2.31
CA ARG A 139 11.60 -16.47 2.93
C ARG A 139 12.96 -16.08 2.37
#